data_AF-G2WIL5-F1
#
_entry.id   AF-G2WIL5-F1
#
_cell.length_a   1.000
_cell.length_b   1.000
_cell.length_c   1.000
_cell.angle_alpha   90.00
_cell.angle_beta   90.00
_cell.angle_gamma   90.00
#
_symmetry.space_group_name_H-M   'P 1'
#
loop_
_entity.id
_entity.type
_entity.pdbx_description
1 polymer ?
#
loop_
_entity_poly.entity_id
_entity_poly.type
_entity_poly.pdbx_seq_one_letter_code
_entity_poly.pdbx_strand_id
1 'polypeptide(L)'
;MISYEFQTHLPKGKDSSLNASSENKELYVQATHFNNTILLQIRLNGEMDSTYEVSSKGLNPILDINVPLAGNLGNTGGDYDDEEEEFVRDHLSDYQVVTKLGDSADPKVPVVCVQIAELYRRVILPEVSGTMAQDNMQFSLLISMSSKIWRATKEQSADDNDFGKLVFVLKCIKDMYAK
;
A
#
# COMPACT_ATOMS: atom_id res chain seq x y z
N MET A 1 20.04 -3.89 9.38
CA MET A 1 18.67 -4.43 9.49
C MET A 1 17.96 -3.64 10.56
N ILE A 2 16.84 -3.01 10.22
CA ILE A 2 16.00 -2.25 11.15
C ILE A 2 14.58 -2.78 11.03
N SER A 3 13.90 -2.98 12.16
CA SER A 3 12.56 -3.56 12.21
C SER A 3 11.58 -2.60 12.88
N TYR A 4 10.35 -2.58 12.37
CA TYR A 4 9.23 -1.79 12.85
C TYR A 4 7.99 -2.68 12.92
N GLU A 5 7.13 -2.48 13.91
CA GLU A 5 5.92 -3.28 14.07
C GLU A 5 4.78 -2.47 14.69
N PHE A 6 3.55 -2.88 14.38
CA PHE A 6 2.32 -2.29 14.89
C PHE A 6 1.21 -3.34 14.93
N GLN A 7 0.41 -3.32 15.99
CA GLN A 7 -0.67 -4.27 16.21
C GLN A 7 -1.95 -3.50 16.52
N THR A 8 -3.05 -3.87 15.85
CA THR A 8 -4.36 -3.25 16.05
C THR A 8 -5.48 -4.24 15.74
N HIS A 9 -6.72 -3.78 15.74
CA HIS A 9 -7.90 -4.57 15.36
C HIS A 9 -8.59 -3.93 14.16
N LEU A 10 -9.08 -4.75 13.23
CA LEU A 10 -9.89 -4.26 12.12
C LEU A 10 -11.17 -3.57 12.64
N PRO A 11 -11.60 -2.46 12.03
CA PRO A 11 -12.81 -1.77 12.44
C PRO A 11 -14.04 -2.67 12.23
N LYS A 12 -14.93 -2.71 13.24
CA LYS A 12 -16.23 -3.38 13.12
C LYS A 12 -17.11 -2.56 12.17
N GLY A 13 -17.73 -3.21 11.17
CA GLY A 13 -18.77 -2.59 10.35
C GLY A 13 -19.93 -2.09 11.23
N LYS A 14 -20.55 -0.97 10.86
CA LYS A 14 -21.56 -0.29 11.71
C LYS A 14 -22.87 -1.07 11.90
N ASP A 15 -23.07 -2.21 11.23
CA ASP A 15 -24.27 -3.03 11.37
C ASP A 15 -23.93 -4.43 11.88
N SER A 16 -23.94 -4.62 13.19
CA SER A 16 -24.10 -5.96 13.78
C SER A 16 -24.75 -5.84 15.16
N SER A 17 -26.05 -5.57 15.14
CA SER A 17 -26.92 -5.95 16.24
C SER A 17 -27.01 -7.48 16.29
N LEU A 18 -26.76 -8.02 17.49
CA LEU A 18 -27.15 -9.35 17.97
C LEU A 18 -26.44 -10.58 17.36
N ASN A 19 -25.52 -11.13 18.16
CA ASN A 19 -25.18 -12.55 18.26
C ASN A 19 -24.63 -13.26 17.00
N ALA A 20 -23.36 -12.98 16.69
CA ALA A 20 -22.39 -13.99 16.23
C ALA A 20 -21.03 -13.60 16.83
N SER A 21 -20.18 -14.57 17.16
CA SER A 21 -18.87 -14.36 17.80
C SER A 21 -18.12 -13.19 17.18
N SER A 22 -18.11 -12.06 17.88
CA SER A 22 -17.39 -10.85 17.47
C SER A 22 -15.92 -11.07 17.76
N GLU A 23 -15.31 -12.00 17.04
CA GLU A 23 -13.88 -12.19 17.00
C GLU A 23 -13.29 -10.86 16.54
N ASN A 24 -12.68 -10.15 17.48
CA ASN A 24 -11.90 -8.97 17.16
C ASN A 24 -10.79 -9.44 16.21
N LYS A 25 -10.95 -9.17 14.92
CA LYS A 25 -9.98 -9.56 13.90
C LYS A 25 -8.72 -8.72 14.09
N GLU A 26 -7.71 -9.32 14.68
CA GLU A 26 -6.44 -8.71 14.96
C GLU A 26 -5.65 -8.53 13.66
N LEU A 27 -5.14 -7.32 13.43
CA LEU A 27 -4.24 -6.99 12.34
C LEU A 27 -2.86 -6.69 12.92
N TYR A 28 -1.87 -7.48 12.54
CA TYR A 28 -0.47 -7.26 12.90
C TYR A 28 0.32 -6.90 11.65
N VAL A 29 1.04 -5.79 11.71
CA VAL A 29 1.89 -5.27 10.63
C VAL A 29 3.33 -5.22 11.12
N GLN A 30 4.26 -5.70 10.30
CA GLN A 30 5.68 -5.69 10.62
C GLN A 30 6.52 -5.46 9.37
N ALA A 31 7.51 -4.58 9.46
CA ALA A 31 8.44 -4.30 8.38
C ALA A 31 9.88 -4.56 8.83
N THR A 32 10.69 -5.14 7.94
CA THR A 32 12.14 -5.29 8.09
C THR A 32 12.84 -4.67 6.90
N HIS A 33 13.72 -3.71 7.16
CA HIS A 33 14.46 -2.99 6.13
C HIS A 33 15.85 -3.63 5.97
N PHE A 34 16.11 -4.10 4.75
CA PHE A 34 17.43 -4.48 4.27
C PHE A 34 17.95 -3.40 3.31
N ASN A 35 19.24 -3.46 3.00
CA ASN A 35 19.83 -2.47 2.09
C ASN A 35 19.18 -2.50 0.70
N ASN A 36 18.75 -3.66 0.21
CA ASN A 36 18.25 -3.83 -1.16
C ASN A 36 16.75 -4.08 -1.26
N THR A 37 16.06 -4.29 -0.15
CA THR A 37 14.63 -4.64 -0.15
C THR A 37 13.99 -4.38 1.20
N ILE A 38 12.68 -4.14 1.19
CA ILE A 38 11.86 -4.06 2.40
C ILE A 38 10.99 -5.30 2.44
N LEU A 39 10.96 -5.98 3.58
CA LEU A 39 10.07 -7.10 3.83
C LEU A 39 8.92 -6.64 4.72
N LEU A 40 7.69 -6.65 4.18
CA LEU A 40 6.48 -6.27 4.88
C LEU A 40 5.61 -7.50 5.13
N GLN A 41 5.18 -7.67 6.37
CA GLN A 41 4.24 -8.69 6.80
C GLN A 41 2.94 -8.03 7.26
N ILE A 42 1.80 -8.51 6.75
CA ILE A 42 0.46 -8.05 7.14
C ILE A 42 -0.36 -9.29 7.52
N ARG A 43 -0.44 -9.57 8.81
CA ARG A 43 -1.07 -10.77 9.34
C ARG A 43 -2.47 -10.47 9.85
N LEU A 44 -3.41 -11.37 9.55
CA LEU A 44 -4.77 -11.32 10.08
C LEU A 44 -4.97 -12.49 11.03
N ASN A 45 -5.23 -12.23 12.31
CA ASN A 45 -5.28 -13.26 13.36
C ASN A 45 -4.04 -14.18 13.36
N GLY A 46 -2.87 -13.60 13.14
CA GLY A 46 -1.59 -14.33 13.03
C GLY A 46 -1.35 -15.06 11.70
N GLU A 47 -2.35 -15.12 10.81
CA GLU A 47 -2.23 -15.82 9.53
C GLU A 47 -1.61 -14.98 8.41
N MET A 48 -0.91 -15.65 7.49
CA MET A 48 -0.28 -15.10 6.29
C MET A 48 -0.14 -16.21 5.26
N ASP A 49 -0.77 -16.08 4.09
CA ASP A 49 -0.90 -17.15 3.09
C ASP A 49 -0.54 -16.73 1.65
N SER A 50 -0.26 -15.44 1.42
CA SER A 50 0.17 -14.91 0.12
C SER A 50 1.44 -14.08 0.23
N THR A 51 2.25 -14.10 -0.84
CA THR A 51 3.47 -13.29 -0.97
C THR A 51 3.61 -12.71 -2.38
N TYR A 52 3.87 -11.41 -2.44
CA TYR A 52 4.00 -10.62 -3.66
C TYR A 52 5.30 -9.81 -3.61
N GLU A 53 6.01 -9.74 -4.73
CA GLU A 53 7.14 -8.83 -4.92
C GLU A 53 6.69 -7.64 -5.76
N VAL A 54 7.02 -6.43 -5.30
CA VAL A 54 6.77 -5.18 -5.99
C VAL A 54 8.08 -4.49 -6.26
N SER A 55 8.39 -4.26 -7.53
CA SER A 55 9.62 -3.58 -7.96
C SER A 55 9.30 -2.47 -8.94
N SER A 56 10.05 -1.37 -8.88
CA SER A 56 9.96 -0.31 -9.89
C SER A 56 10.52 -0.77 -11.24
N LYS A 57 9.80 -0.49 -12.32
CA LYS A 57 10.24 -0.60 -13.72
C LYS A 57 10.65 0.80 -14.21
N GLY A 58 11.69 0.84 -15.04
CA GLY A 58 12.11 2.06 -15.75
C GLY A 58 13.22 2.87 -15.08
N LEU A 59 13.81 3.77 -15.85
CA LEU A 59 14.84 4.73 -15.44
C LEU A 59 14.16 6.07 -15.15
N ASN A 60 13.73 6.36 -13.92
CA ASN A 60 13.37 7.74 -13.53
C ASN A 60 13.31 7.89 -12.01
N PRO A 61 14.40 8.36 -11.35
CA PRO A 61 14.43 8.43 -9.90
C PRO A 61 13.90 9.75 -9.29
N ILE A 62 13.70 10.86 -10.03
CA ILE A 62 13.77 12.19 -9.37
C ILE A 62 12.64 13.21 -9.65
N LEU A 63 11.69 13.02 -10.58
CA LEU A 63 10.86 14.16 -11.01
C LEU A 63 9.54 14.45 -10.26
N ASP A 64 9.01 13.57 -9.41
CA ASP A 64 7.61 13.71 -8.93
C ASP A 64 7.44 13.84 -7.41
N ILE A 65 8.10 14.81 -6.77
CA ILE A 65 7.87 15.09 -5.33
C ILE A 65 6.54 15.82 -5.09
N ASN A 66 5.92 16.43 -6.11
CA ASN A 66 4.74 17.31 -5.95
C ASN A 66 3.43 16.83 -6.61
N VAL A 67 3.35 15.59 -7.11
CA VAL A 67 2.12 15.09 -7.76
C VAL A 67 1.25 14.32 -6.75
N PRO A 68 -0.06 14.62 -6.64
CA PRO A 68 -0.94 13.95 -5.68
C PRO A 68 -1.10 12.44 -5.96
N LEU A 69 -1.31 11.67 -4.88
CA LEU A 69 -1.39 10.20 -4.88
C LEU A 69 -2.63 9.63 -5.61
N ALA A 70 -3.63 10.48 -5.87
CA ALA A 70 -4.86 10.16 -6.59
C ALA A 70 -5.23 11.36 -7.48
N GLY A 71 -5.63 11.07 -8.73
CA GLY A 71 -5.86 12.07 -9.76
C GLY A 71 -6.77 13.21 -9.32
N ASN A 72 -6.24 14.43 -9.42
CA ASN A 72 -6.97 15.62 -9.83
C ASN A 72 -5.96 16.70 -10.22
N LEU A 73 -5.72 16.90 -11.51
CA LEU A 73 -5.17 18.16 -12.03
C LEU A 73 -6.38 19.05 -12.35
N GLY A 74 -6.96 19.59 -11.28
CA GLY A 74 -8.00 20.59 -11.36
C GLY A 74 -7.44 21.92 -10.85
N ASN A 75 -6.95 22.74 -11.77
CA ASN A 75 -6.73 24.18 -11.64
C ASN A 75 -5.97 24.70 -10.41
N THR A 76 -4.71 25.09 -10.61
CA THR A 76 -4.16 26.28 -9.93
C THR A 76 -3.53 27.21 -10.97
N GLY A 77 -4.23 28.32 -11.20
CA GLY A 77 -4.02 29.32 -12.24
C GLY A 77 -2.56 29.73 -12.52
N GLY A 78 -2.30 29.89 -13.81
CA GLY A 78 -1.16 30.57 -14.39
C GLY A 78 -1.43 30.74 -15.88
N ASP A 79 -1.92 31.93 -16.24
CA ASP A 79 -2.20 32.42 -17.59
C ASP A 79 -0.96 32.29 -18.49
N TYR A 80 -0.84 31.20 -19.27
CA TYR A 80 0.05 31.12 -20.43
C TYR A 80 -0.56 30.20 -21.51
N ASP A 81 -0.75 30.83 -22.66
CA ASP A 81 -1.15 30.32 -23.96
C ASP A 81 -0.02 29.41 -24.51
N ASP A 82 -0.10 28.10 -24.28
CA ASP A 82 0.65 27.08 -25.03
C ASP A 82 -0.15 25.77 -25.00
N GLU A 83 -0.59 25.32 -26.18
CA GLU A 83 -1.26 24.04 -26.44
C GLU A 83 -0.28 22.85 -26.32
N GLU A 84 0.56 22.81 -25.28
CA GLU A 84 1.28 21.58 -24.94
C GLU A 84 0.29 20.66 -24.22
N GLU A 85 -0.11 19.57 -24.88
CA GLU A 85 -0.85 18.48 -24.25
C GLU A 85 -0.17 18.12 -22.93
N GLU A 86 -0.83 18.44 -21.82
CA GLU A 86 -0.37 18.10 -20.49
C GLU A 86 -0.24 16.56 -20.42
N PHE A 87 0.97 16.05 -20.60
CA PHE A 87 1.26 14.63 -20.53
C PHE A 87 0.99 14.14 -19.11
N VAL A 88 -0.23 13.66 -18.87
CA VAL A 88 -0.61 13.00 -17.63
C VAL A 88 0.15 11.68 -17.56
N ARG A 89 1.28 11.67 -16.85
CA ARG A 89 2.07 10.46 -16.62
C ARG A 89 1.37 9.56 -15.61
N ASP A 90 1.06 8.33 -16.01
CA ASP A 90 0.54 7.32 -15.10
C ASP A 90 1.68 6.67 -14.29
N HIS A 91 1.89 7.16 -13.07
CA HIS A 91 2.92 6.63 -12.16
C HIS A 91 2.62 5.21 -11.66
N LEU A 92 1.38 4.73 -11.76
CA LEU A 92 1.04 3.35 -11.34
C LEU A 92 1.64 2.33 -12.31
N SER A 93 1.85 2.73 -13.57
CA SER A 93 2.50 1.91 -14.60
C SER A 93 4.00 1.70 -14.37
N ASP A 94 4.62 2.48 -13.47
CA ASP A 94 6.04 2.37 -13.12
C ASP A 94 6.33 1.17 -12.20
N TYR A 95 5.31 0.41 -11.76
CA TYR A 95 5.49 -0.76 -10.89
C TYR A 95 5.26 -2.08 -11.60
N GLN A 96 6.01 -3.10 -11.18
CA GLN A 96 5.76 -4.49 -11.49
C GLN A 96 5.41 -5.25 -10.23
N VAL A 97 4.25 -5.91 -10.24
CA VAL A 97 3.85 -6.85 -9.20
C VAL A 97 4.06 -8.27 -9.72
N VAL A 98 4.80 -9.07 -8.98
CA VAL A 98 5.05 -10.49 -9.26
C VAL A 98 4.53 -11.31 -8.09
N THR A 99 3.59 -12.21 -8.36
CA THR A 99 3.09 -13.15 -7.35
C THR A 99 4.12 -14.25 -7.10
N LYS A 100 4.58 -14.40 -5.87
CA LYS A 100 5.47 -15.49 -5.45
C LYS A 100 4.69 -16.67 -4.87
N LEU A 101 3.62 -16.37 -4.13
CA LEU A 101 2.71 -17.33 -3.53
C LEU A 101 1.31 -16.69 -3.41
N GLY A 102 0.25 -17.44 -3.72
CA GLY A 102 -1.14 -16.96 -3.63
C GLY A 102 -1.85 -16.93 -4.99
N ASP A 103 -3.00 -16.26 -5.04
CA ASP A 103 -3.80 -16.10 -6.26
C ASP A 103 -3.27 -14.94 -7.12
N SER A 104 -2.66 -15.28 -8.25
CA SER A 104 -2.14 -14.29 -9.20
C SER A 104 -3.21 -13.67 -10.10
N ALA A 105 -4.43 -14.19 -10.11
CA ALA A 105 -5.52 -13.73 -10.98
C ALA A 105 -6.46 -12.74 -10.28
N ASP A 106 -6.33 -12.52 -8.96
CA ASP A 106 -7.12 -11.54 -8.22
C ASP A 106 -6.75 -10.11 -8.66
N PRO A 107 -7.67 -9.35 -9.30
CA PRO A 107 -7.39 -8.00 -9.78
C PRO A 107 -7.18 -6.98 -8.65
N LYS A 108 -7.56 -7.30 -7.40
CA LYS A 108 -7.35 -6.41 -6.25
C LYS A 108 -5.89 -6.39 -5.80
N VAL A 109 -5.18 -7.51 -5.97
CA VAL A 109 -3.81 -7.69 -5.46
C VAL A 109 -2.84 -6.65 -6.04
N PRO A 110 -2.77 -6.42 -7.36
CA PRO A 110 -1.89 -5.39 -7.90
C PRO A 110 -2.20 -4.00 -7.37
N VAL A 111 -3.48 -3.64 -7.22
CA VAL A 111 -3.90 -2.34 -6.70
C VAL A 111 -3.38 -2.15 -5.27
N VAL A 112 -3.62 -3.12 -4.39
CA VAL A 112 -3.14 -3.08 -2.99
C VAL A 112 -1.61 -2.97 -2.94
N CYS A 113 -0.91 -3.79 -3.73
CA CYS A 113 0.54 -3.85 -3.76
C CYS A 113 1.18 -2.53 -4.22
N VAL A 114 0.64 -1.92 -5.28
CA VAL A 114 1.12 -0.64 -5.81
C VAL A 114 0.84 0.50 -4.83
N GLN A 115 -0.34 0.52 -4.20
CA GLN A 115 -0.67 1.55 -3.21
C GLN A 115 0.24 1.48 -1.97
N ILE A 116 0.62 0.27 -1.53
CA ILE A 116 1.62 0.09 -0.48
C ILE A 116 3.00 0.60 -0.96
N ALA A 117 3.41 0.24 -2.18
CA ALA A 117 4.69 0.69 -2.73
C ALA A 117 4.79 2.23 -2.80
N GLU A 118 3.71 2.89 -3.24
CA GLU A 118 3.59 4.34 -3.29
C GLU A 118 3.68 4.99 -1.90
N LEU A 119 3.01 4.42 -0.90
CA LEU A 119 3.13 4.87 0.49
C LEU A 119 4.60 4.81 0.96
N TYR A 120 5.31 3.73 0.64
CA TYR A 120 6.72 3.61 0.99
C TYR A 120 7.59 4.63 0.27
N ARG A 121 7.45 4.73 -1.05
CA ARG A 121 8.27 5.60 -1.91
C ARG A 121 8.08 7.08 -1.55
N ARG A 122 6.84 7.55 -1.38
CA ARG A 122 6.55 8.98 -1.25
C ARG A 122 6.45 9.48 0.18
N VAL A 123 6.12 8.61 1.14
CA VAL A 123 5.83 9.04 2.53
C VAL A 123 6.85 8.45 3.49
N ILE A 124 6.94 7.12 3.58
CA ILE A 124 7.73 6.47 4.64
C ILE A 124 9.23 6.65 4.43
N LEU A 125 9.75 6.36 3.23
CA LEU A 125 11.20 6.44 2.98
C LEU A 125 11.74 7.86 3.15
N PRO A 126 11.09 8.94 2.66
CA PRO A 126 11.51 10.31 2.94
C PRO A 126 11.49 10.66 4.43
N GLU A 127 10.48 10.24 5.18
CA GLU A 127 10.35 10.51 6.63
C GLU A 127 11.40 9.75 7.46
N VAL A 128 11.69 8.48 7.11
CA VAL A 128 12.56 7.59 7.90
C VAL A 128 14.04 7.75 7.53
N SER A 129 14.36 8.02 6.27
CA SER A 129 15.74 8.00 5.76
C SER A 129 16.43 9.36 5.72
N GLY A 130 15.75 10.44 6.13
CA GLY A 130 16.30 11.79 6.29
C GLY A 130 17.28 12.22 5.20
N THR A 131 16.79 12.86 4.12
CA THR A 131 17.57 13.44 3.00
C THR A 131 18.63 12.57 2.31
N MET A 132 18.90 11.32 2.73
CA MET A 132 20.00 10.50 2.22
C MET A 132 19.60 9.39 1.24
N ALA A 133 18.32 9.27 0.87
CA ALA A 133 17.82 8.21 -0.01
C ALA A 133 17.61 8.64 -1.48
N GLN A 134 18.35 9.64 -1.98
CA GLN A 134 18.13 10.19 -3.33
C GLN A 134 18.96 9.56 -4.45
N ASP A 135 19.97 8.74 -4.17
CA ASP A 135 20.79 8.17 -5.24
C ASP A 135 20.42 6.72 -5.58
N ASN A 136 19.64 6.58 -6.66
CA ASN A 136 19.58 5.39 -7.53
C ASN A 136 19.27 4.04 -6.88
N MET A 137 18.65 4.00 -5.71
CA MET A 137 18.29 2.72 -5.10
C MET A 137 17.05 2.15 -5.80
N GLN A 138 17.23 1.05 -6.52
CA GLN A 138 16.13 0.30 -7.12
C GLN A 138 15.15 -0.11 -6.02
N PHE A 139 13.94 0.43 -6.07
CA PHE A 139 12.91 0.14 -5.05
C PHE A 139 12.40 -1.30 -5.23
N SER A 140 12.58 -2.11 -4.19
CA SER A 140 12.08 -3.48 -4.10
C SER A 140 11.39 -3.69 -2.75
N LEU A 141 10.17 -4.21 -2.81
CA LEU A 141 9.31 -4.47 -1.65
C LEU A 141 8.74 -5.89 -1.77
N LEU A 142 8.94 -6.71 -0.74
CA LEU A 142 8.32 -8.02 -0.62
C LEU A 142 7.19 -7.95 0.41
N ILE A 143 5.96 -8.15 -0.03
CA ILE A 143 4.76 -8.07 0.79
C ILE A 143 4.24 -9.50 1.01
N SER A 144 4.20 -9.93 2.26
CA SER A 144 3.49 -11.15 2.63
C SER A 144 2.26 -10.79 3.46
N MET A 145 1.09 -11.26 3.04
CA MET A 145 -0.18 -10.87 3.67
C MET A 145 -1.22 -11.98 3.67
N SER A 146 -2.21 -11.86 4.57
CA SER A 146 -3.39 -12.72 4.56
C SER A 146 -4.35 -12.34 3.43
N SER A 147 -4.63 -13.27 2.52
CA SER A 147 -5.63 -13.14 1.45
C SER A 147 -7.04 -12.94 2.01
N LYS A 148 -7.30 -13.39 3.25
CA LYS A 148 -8.60 -13.25 3.93
C LYS A 148 -9.00 -11.80 4.23
N ILE A 149 -8.07 -10.84 4.14
CA ILE A 149 -8.38 -9.41 4.28
C ILE A 149 -9.35 -8.95 3.18
N TRP A 150 -9.20 -9.48 1.96
CA TRP A 150 -9.90 -9.01 0.75
C TRP A 150 -11.05 -9.94 0.30
N ARG A 151 -11.25 -11.06 1.00
CA ARG A 151 -12.30 -12.03 0.67
C ARG A 151 -13.64 -11.54 1.20
N ALA A 152 -14.64 -11.50 0.31
CA ALA A 152 -16.03 -11.31 0.71
C ALA A 152 -16.45 -12.48 1.63
N THR A 153 -16.88 -12.16 2.85
CA THR A 153 -17.53 -13.17 3.70
C THR A 153 -18.95 -13.39 3.22
N LYS A 154 -19.43 -14.65 3.25
CA LYS A 154 -20.78 -15.05 2.76
C LYS A 154 -21.96 -14.28 3.38
N GLU A 155 -21.72 -13.53 4.46
CA GLU A 155 -22.71 -12.75 5.21
C GLU A 155 -22.62 -11.24 4.97
N GLN A 156 -21.68 -10.77 4.14
CA GLN A 156 -21.58 -9.36 3.78
C GLN A 156 -22.28 -9.15 2.43
N SER A 157 -23.32 -8.31 2.45
CA SER A 157 -23.93 -7.75 1.24
C SER A 157 -22.87 -7.08 0.38
N ALA A 158 -23.14 -6.95 -0.93
CA ALA A 158 -22.26 -6.47 -2.00
C ALA A 158 -21.61 -5.07 -1.84
N ASP A 159 -21.72 -4.46 -0.67
CA ASP A 159 -21.09 -3.20 -0.25
C ASP A 159 -19.80 -3.51 0.55
N ASP A 160 -18.92 -4.28 -0.07
CA ASP A 160 -17.64 -4.69 0.53
C ASP A 160 -16.74 -3.45 0.64
N ASN A 161 -16.48 -2.98 1.86
CA ASN A 161 -15.66 -1.79 2.13
C ASN A 161 -14.16 -2.05 1.90
N ASP A 162 -13.81 -2.65 0.76
CA ASP A 162 -12.44 -3.03 0.40
C ASP A 162 -11.51 -1.82 0.29
N PHE A 163 -12.03 -0.69 -0.21
CA PHE A 163 -11.30 0.56 -0.21
C PHE A 163 -11.01 1.03 1.23
N GLY A 164 -12.00 1.00 2.12
CA GLY A 164 -11.78 1.34 3.54
C GLY A 164 -10.82 0.39 4.24
N LYS A 165 -10.83 -0.92 3.91
CA LYS A 165 -9.82 -1.89 4.39
C LYS A 165 -8.42 -1.50 3.90
N LEU A 166 -8.27 -1.14 2.63
CA LEU A 166 -7.00 -0.68 2.06
C LEU A 166 -6.49 0.57 2.77
N VAL A 167 -7.31 1.61 2.89
CA VAL A 167 -6.95 2.85 3.61
C VAL A 167 -6.55 2.54 5.05
N PHE A 168 -7.28 1.65 5.73
CA PHE A 168 -6.95 1.23 7.09
C PHE A 168 -5.59 0.51 7.18
N VAL A 169 -5.31 -0.42 6.26
CA VAL A 169 -4.01 -1.12 6.19
C VAL A 169 -2.88 -0.12 5.92
N LEU A 170 -3.05 0.81 4.98
CA LEU A 170 -2.06 1.85 4.69
C LEU A 170 -1.79 2.75 5.91
N LYS A 171 -2.83 3.12 6.64
CA LYS A 171 -2.69 3.84 7.92
C LYS A 171 -1.91 3.02 8.94
N CYS A 172 -2.21 1.74 9.11
CA CYS A 172 -1.48 0.87 10.05
C CYS A 172 0.00 0.74 9.69
N ILE A 173 0.32 0.63 8.39
CA ILE A 173 1.71 0.61 7.91
C ILE A 173 2.40 1.93 8.28
N LYS A 174 1.75 3.07 8.08
CA LYS A 174 2.31 4.38 8.46
C LYS A 174 2.50 4.50 9.98
N ASP A 175 1.52 4.07 10.76
CA ASP A 175 1.53 4.16 12.23
C ASP A 175 2.69 3.35 12.86
N MET A 176 3.25 2.33 12.18
CA MET A 176 4.49 1.62 12.62
C MET A 176 5.71 2.55 12.77
N TYR A 177 5.73 3.66 12.03
CA TYR A 177 6.87 4.59 11.99
C TYR A 177 6.61 5.87 12.79
N ALA A 178 5.38 6.09 13.25
CA ALA A 178 5.02 7.21 14.10
C ALA A 178 5.64 6.99 15.50
N LYS A 179 6.61 7.84 15.87
CA LYS A 179 7.16 7.91 17.24
C LYS A 179 6.36 8.87 18.10
#